data_AF-A0A7W1LMV1-F1
#
_entry.id   AF-A0A7W1LMV1-F1
#
_cell.length_a   1.000
_cell.length_b   1.000
_cell.length_c   1.000
_cell.angle_alpha   90.00
_cell.angle_beta   90.00
_cell.angle_gamma   90.00
#
_symmetry.space_group_name_H-M   'P 1'
#
loop_
_entity.id
_entity.type
_entity.pdbx_description
1 polymer ?
#
loop_
_entity_poly.entity_id
_entity_poly.type
_entity_poly.pdbx_seq_one_letter_code
_entity_poly.pdbx_strand_id
1 'polypeptide(L)' 'TRWGAPALDLRAALAAELSRLGIAQVASDPRCTAEDSSLFSHRRDGVTGRQAGVVWLS' A
#
# COMPACT_ATOMS: atom_id res chain seq x y z
N THR A 1 -11.10 4.16 12.71
CA THR A 1 -10.04 3.12 12.76
C THR A 1 -10.22 2.28 14.02
N ARG A 2 -9.54 1.13 14.14
CA ARG A 2 -9.58 0.29 15.35
C ARG A 2 -9.10 0.99 16.63
N TRP A 3 -8.43 2.15 16.50
CA TRP A 3 -7.91 2.96 17.61
C TRP A 3 -8.53 4.36 17.67
N GLY A 4 -9.68 4.59 17.03
CA GLY A 4 -10.41 5.86 17.06
C GLY A 4 -9.78 7.04 16.30
N ALA A 5 -8.49 6.93 15.91
CA ALA A 5 -7.82 7.95 15.10
C ALA A 5 -8.35 8.01 13.66
N PRO A 6 -8.17 9.14 12.95
CA PRO A 6 -8.40 9.22 11.51
C PRO A 6 -7.64 8.13 10.73
N ALA A 7 -8.27 7.59 9.68
CA ALA A 7 -7.62 6.67 8.75
C ALA A 7 -7.14 7.46 7.52
N LEU A 8 -6.01 7.05 6.95
CA LEU A 8 -5.56 7.53 5.66
C LEU A 8 -5.67 6.39 4.64
N ASP A 9 -6.39 6.64 3.55
CA ASP A 9 -6.40 5.75 2.39
C ASP A 9 -5.29 6.15 1.42
N LEU A 10 -4.12 5.52 1.61
CA LEU A 10 -2.94 5.76 0.78
C LEU A 10 -3.14 5.33 -0.67
N ARG A 11 -3.93 4.27 -0.92
CA ARG A 11 -4.14 3.75 -2.28
C ARG A 11 -5.02 4.70 -3.07
N ALA A 12 -6.12 5.17 -2.49
CA ALA A 12 -7.00 6.13 -3.12
C ALA A 12 -6.30 7.47 -3.38
N ALA A 13 -5.52 7.97 -2.40
CA ALA A 13 -4.75 9.20 -2.55
C ALA A 13 -3.73 9.10 -3.70
N LEU A 14 -2.99 7.99 -3.79
CA LEU A 14 -2.02 7.78 -4.87
C LEU A 14 -2.70 7.64 -6.23
N ALA A 15 -3.80 6.89 -6.33
CA ALA A 15 -4.54 6.73 -7.59
C ALA A 15 -5.08 8.07 -8.12
N ALA A 16 -5.59 8.91 -7.22
CA ALA A 16 -6.05 10.25 -7.58
C ALA A 16 -4.91 11.14 -8.09
N GLU A 17 -3.75 11.12 -7.42
CA GLU A 17 -2.60 11.92 -7.84
C GLU A 17 -2.02 11.45 -9.18
N LEU A 18 -1.89 10.13 -9.38
CA LEU A 18 -1.46 9.57 -10.66
C LEU A 18 -2.44 9.93 -11.80
N SER A 19 -3.74 9.86 -11.52
CA SER A 19 -4.78 10.27 -12.49
C SER A 19 -4.66 11.74 -12.87
N ARG A 20 -4.38 12.63 -11.89
CA ARG A 20 -4.15 14.06 -12.12
C ARG A 20 -2.94 14.33 -13.02
N LEU A 21 -1.95 13.43 -13.01
CA LEU A 21 -0.78 13.46 -13.88
C LEU A 21 -1.02 12.83 -15.27
N GLY A 22 -2.25 12.41 -15.57
CA GLY A 22 -2.61 11.79 -16.86
C GLY A 22 -2.29 10.31 -16.98
N ILE A 23 -1.91 9.64 -15.87
CA ILE A 23 -1.62 8.21 -15.87
C ILE A 23 -2.94 7.45 -15.78
N ALA A 24 -3.39 6.92 -16.92
CA ALA A 24 -4.68 6.25 -17.03
C ALA A 24 -4.69 4.79 -16.53
N GLN A 25 -3.53 4.12 -16.54
CA GLN A 25 -3.42 2.70 -16.17
C GLN A 25 -2.77 2.55 -14.80
N VAL A 26 -3.62 2.48 -13.76
CA VAL A 26 -3.19 2.28 -12.38
C VAL A 26 -3.77 0.95 -11.88
N ALA A 27 -2.90 -0.01 -11.62
CA ALA A 27 -3.26 -1.25 -10.94
C ALA A 27 -2.94 -1.13 -9.45
N SER A 28 -3.79 -1.70 -8.61
CA SER A 28 -3.60 -1.73 -7.15
C SER A 28 -3.69 -3.15 -6.64
N ASP A 29 -2.78 -3.50 -5.73
CA ASP A 29 -2.90 -4.73 -4.95
C ASP A 29 -3.97 -4.53 -3.86
N PRO A 30 -5.03 -5.37 -3.81
CA PRO A 30 -6.08 -5.24 -2.82
C PRO A 30 -5.63 -5.64 -1.42
N ARG A 31 -4.52 -6.38 -1.28
CA ARG A 31 -4.02 -6.85 0.02
C ARG A 31 -3.57 -5.68 0.91
N CYS A 32 -3.81 -5.83 2.20
CA CYS A 32 -3.38 -4.89 3.22
C CYS A 32 -2.26 -5.52 4.03
N THR A 33 -1.07 -4.90 4.08
CA THR A 33 0.07 -5.46 4.82
C THR A 33 -0.27 -5.69 6.29
N ALA A 34 -1.09 -4.84 6.91
CA ALA A 34 -1.51 -4.99 8.31
C ALA A 34 -2.53 -6.11 8.54
N GLU A 35 -3.40 -6.43 7.58
CA GLU A 35 -4.49 -7.40 7.76
C GLU A 35 -4.16 -8.78 7.17
N ASP A 36 -3.30 -8.83 6.15
CA ASP A 36 -2.81 -10.06 5.54
C ASP A 36 -1.58 -10.58 6.32
N SER A 37 -1.72 -11.73 6.95
CA SER A 37 -0.65 -12.37 7.73
C SER A 37 0.46 -12.96 6.87
N SER A 38 0.27 -13.10 5.56
CA SER A 38 1.32 -13.53 4.63
C SER A 38 2.32 -12.42 4.28
N LEU A 39 2.03 -11.17 4.69
CA LEU A 39 2.85 -10.00 4.44
C LEU A 39 3.47 -9.49 5.74
N PHE A 40 4.76 -9.13 5.73
CA PHE A 40 5.36 -8.31 6.79
C PHE A 40 4.63 -6.97 6.96
N SER A 41 4.43 -6.53 8.21
CA SER A 41 3.86 -5.22 8.52
C SER A 41 4.51 -4.59 9.73
N HIS A 42 5.20 -3.48 9.52
CA HIS A 42 5.81 -2.72 10.60
C HIS A 42 4.77 -2.20 11.61
N ARG A 43 3.59 -1.75 11.13
CA ARG A 43 2.51 -1.24 11.99
C ARG A 43 1.93 -2.34 12.88
N ARG A 44 1.87 -3.59 12.39
CA ARG A 44 1.31 -4.72 13.15
C ARG A 44 2.36 -5.35 14.07
N ASP A 45 3.56 -5.61 13.55
CA ASP A 45 4.54 -6.50 14.17
C ASP A 45 5.75 -5.77 14.79
N GLY A 46 5.91 -4.45 14.55
CA GLY A 46 7.09 -3.70 15.00
C GLY A 46 8.35 -4.11 14.23
N VAL A 47 9.28 -4.81 14.89
CA VAL A 47 10.51 -5.31 14.25
C VAL A 47 10.17 -6.57 13.44
N THR A 48 10.14 -6.43 12.12
CA THR A 48 9.75 -7.50 11.17
C THR A 48 10.61 -7.44 9.91
N GLY A 49 10.39 -8.38 8.97
CA GLY A 49 11.03 -8.40 7.66
C GLY A 49 10.59 -7.25 6.74
N ARG A 50 10.97 -7.32 5.46
CA ARG A 50 10.59 -6.31 4.43
C ARG A 50 10.21 -7.01 3.14
N GLN A 51 9.22 -6.45 2.44
CA GLN A 51 8.97 -6.76 1.04
C GLN A 51 9.87 -5.92 0.13
N ALA A 52 10.06 -6.36 -1.11
CA ALA A 52 10.68 -5.60 -2.17
C ALA A 52 9.78 -5.60 -3.41
N GLY A 53 9.60 -4.43 -4.04
CA GLY A 53 9.04 -4.31 -5.38
C GLY A 53 10.17 -4.19 -6.40
N VAL A 54 10.17 -5.03 -7.43
CA VAL A 54 11.24 -5.09 -8.44
C VAL A 54 10.64 -4.96 -9.83
N VAL A 55 11.26 -4.16 -10.69
CA VAL A 55 10.89 -3.93 -12.09
C VAL A 55 12.16 -3.86 -12.93
N TRP A 56 12.12 -4.43 -14.13
CA TRP A 56 13.21 -4.37 -15.11
C TRP A 56 12.62 -4.28 -16.52
N LEU A 57 13.43 -3.80 -17.46
CA LEU A 57 13.14 -3.90 -18.89
C LEU A 57 13.72 -5.23 -19.40
N SER A 58 12.97 -5.88 -20.28
CA SER A 58 13.41 -7.07 -21.01
C SER A 58 14.07 -6.68 -22.33
#